data_AF-A0A3B4EXY4-F1
#
_entry.id   AF-A0A3B4EXY4-F1
#
_cell.length_a   1.000
_cell.length_b   1.000
_cell.length_c   1.000
_cell.angle_alpha   90.00
_cell.angle_beta   90.00
_cell.angle_gamma   90.00
#
_symmetry.space_group_name_H-M   'P 1'
#
loop_
_entity.id
_entity.type
_entity.pdbx_description
1 polymer ?
#
loop_
_entity_poly.entity_id
_entity_poly.type
_entity_poly.pdbx_seq_one_letter_code
_entity_poly.pdbx_strand_id
1 'polypeptide(L)' 'MGSNAMDSMNLSQDQIAILEENFNKVSKHPDGTTLMLIAAECGLSEEETQKWFTLRNAQWRQSEGLPAKQGSVLD' A
#
# COMPACT_ATOMS: atom_id res chain seq x y z
N MET A 1 14.58 10.70 -10.83
CA MET A 1 14.44 10.37 -9.40
C MET A 1 12.96 10.46 -9.08
N GLY A 2 12.25 9.34 -9.09
CA GLY A 2 10.83 9.34 -8.71
C GLY A 2 10.75 9.52 -7.20
N SER A 3 10.13 10.60 -6.74
CA SER A 3 9.76 10.74 -5.34
C SER A 3 8.88 9.56 -4.98
N ASN A 4 9.35 8.68 -4.09
CA ASN A 4 8.50 7.61 -3.57
C ASN A 4 7.40 8.32 -2.76
N ALA A 5 6.17 8.30 -3.25
CA ALA A 5 5.03 8.90 -2.56
C ALA A 5 4.82 8.34 -1.13
N MET A 6 5.40 7.17 -0.85
CA MET A 6 5.49 6.59 0.49
C MET A 6 6.43 7.36 1.43
N ASP A 7 7.51 7.98 0.95
CA ASP A 7 8.44 8.77 1.78
C ASP A 7 7.73 9.97 2.42
N SER A 8 6.69 10.49 1.76
CA SER A 8 5.87 11.59 2.28
C SER A 8 5.00 11.22 3.48
N MET A 9 4.87 9.93 3.83
CA MET A 9 4.03 9.46 4.93
C MET A 9 4.75 9.41 6.27
N ASN A 10 6.08 9.63 6.32
CA ASN A 10 6.88 9.66 7.57
C ASN A 10 6.66 8.43 8.49
N LEU A 11 6.48 7.25 7.89
CA LEU A 11 6.26 6.00 8.63
C LEU A 11 7.56 5.48 9.26
N SER A 12 7.47 4.86 10.43
CA SER A 12 8.60 4.17 11.05
C SER A 12 8.95 2.89 10.29
N GLN A 13 10.19 2.38 10.49
CA GLN A 13 10.62 1.14 9.86
C GLN A 13 9.75 -0.06 10.28
N ASP A 14 9.31 -0.09 11.55
CA ASP A 14 8.43 -1.14 12.06
C ASP A 14 7.05 -1.09 11.39
N GLN A 15 6.48 0.11 11.21
CA GLN A 15 5.22 0.29 10.49
C GLN A 15 5.34 -0.17 9.04
N ILE A 16 6.43 0.21 8.35
CA ILE A 16 6.69 -0.23 6.98
C ILE A 16 6.81 -1.75 6.90
N ALA A 17 7.51 -2.38 7.85
CA ALA A 17 7.68 -3.83 7.87
C ALA A 17 6.34 -4.57 8.00
N ILE A 18 5.47 -4.13 8.91
CA ILE A 18 4.13 -4.72 9.10
C ILE A 18 3.26 -4.51 7.86
N LEU A 19 3.27 -3.32 7.27
CA LEU A 19 2.52 -3.00 6.05
C LEU A 19 2.98 -3.84 4.85
N GLU A 20 4.29 -3.95 4.63
CA GLU A 20 4.86 -4.80 3.57
C GLU A 20 4.56 -6.29 3.80
N GLU A 21 4.64 -6.77 5.04
CA GLU A 21 4.31 -8.16 5.36
C GLU A 21 2.85 -8.47 5.02
N ASN A 22 1.92 -7.63 5.46
CA ASN A 22 0.50 -7.78 5.16
C ASN A 22 0.20 -7.66 3.66
N PHE A 23 0.84 -6.71 2.99
CA PHE A 23 0.72 -6.55 1.54
C PHE A 23 1.18 -7.80 0.78
N ASN A 24 2.27 -8.42 1.20
CA ASN A 24 2.85 -9.58 0.52
C ASN A 24 2.14 -10.89 0.86
N LYS A 25 1.72 -11.09 2.12
CA LYS A 25 1.19 -12.37 2.62
C LYS A 25 -0.33 -12.44 2.69
N VAL A 26 -1.01 -11.32 2.92
CA VAL A 26 -2.47 -11.30 3.15
C VAL A 26 -3.21 -10.90 1.87
N SER A 27 -3.06 -9.63 1.44
CA SER A 27 -3.73 -9.15 0.23
C SER A 27 -3.11 -7.85 -0.27
N LYS A 28 -3.07 -7.67 -1.59
CA LYS A 28 -2.73 -6.39 -2.25
C LYS A 28 -3.89 -5.38 -2.21
N HIS A 29 -5.10 -5.88 -1.90
CA HIS A 29 -6.37 -5.16 -1.80
C HIS A 29 -7.11 -5.61 -0.54
N PRO A 30 -6.69 -5.19 0.66
CA PRO A 30 -7.40 -5.52 1.89
C PRO A 30 -8.82 -4.95 1.84
N ASP A 31 -9.80 -5.74 2.28
CA ASP A 31 -11.15 -5.24 2.55
C ASP A 31 -11.16 -4.38 3.82
N GLY A 32 -12.27 -3.69 4.10
CA GLY A 32 -12.36 -2.77 5.24
C GLY A 32 -12.05 -3.42 6.59
N THR A 33 -12.43 -4.67 6.81
CA THR A 33 -12.13 -5.37 8.07
C THR A 33 -10.65 -5.68 8.19
N THR A 34 -10.04 -6.22 7.13
CA THR A 34 -8.59 -6.48 7.09
C THR A 34 -7.78 -5.20 7.25
N LEU A 35 -8.19 -4.11 6.59
CA LEU A 35 -7.55 -2.81 6.68
C LEU A 35 -7.58 -2.25 8.11
N MET A 36 -8.73 -2.34 8.79
CA MET A 36 -8.90 -1.89 10.17
C MET A 36 -7.96 -2.64 11.13
N LEU A 37 -7.79 -3.95 10.94
CA LEU A 37 -6.88 -4.76 11.75
C LEU A 37 -5.42 -4.31 11.55
N ILE A 38 -4.99 -4.17 10.30
CA ILE A 38 -3.61 -3.73 9.97
C ILE A 38 -3.34 -2.32 10.51
N ALA A 39 -4.31 -1.40 10.39
CA ALA A 39 -4.19 -0.05 10.92
C ALA A 39 -3.96 -0.08 12.45
N ALA A 40 -4.71 -0.91 13.17
CA ALA A 40 -4.53 -1.10 14.60
C ALA A 40 -3.17 -1.70 14.97
N GLU A 41 -2.67 -2.69 14.21
CA GLU A 41 -1.36 -3.31 14.41
C GLU A 41 -0.19 -2.31 14.20
N CYS A 42 -0.30 -1.45 13.18
CA CYS A 42 0.70 -0.42 12.88
C CYS A 42 0.58 0.83 13.76
N GLY A 43 -0.52 0.98 14.51
CA GLY A 43 -0.85 2.22 15.21
C GLY A 43 -1.11 3.39 14.26
N LEU A 44 -1.68 3.11 13.08
CA LEU A 44 -2.02 4.08 12.05
C LEU A 44 -3.53 4.26 11.93
N SER A 45 -3.94 5.32 11.25
CA SER A 45 -5.34 5.48 10.84
C SER A 45 -5.67 4.55 9.67
N GLU A 46 -6.94 4.16 9.53
CA GLU A 46 -7.42 3.41 8.35
C GLU A 46 -7.14 4.16 7.05
N GLU A 47 -7.33 5.49 7.02
CA GLU A 47 -7.03 6.32 5.85
C GLU A 47 -5.56 6.28 5.45
N GLU A 48 -4.65 6.37 6.42
CA GLU A 48 -3.20 6.29 6.18
C GLU A 48 -2.83 4.91 5.64
N THR A 49 -3.37 3.86 6.27
CA THR A 49 -3.16 2.48 5.83
C THR A 49 -3.65 2.28 4.40
N GLN A 50 -4.87 2.74 4.09
CA GLN A 50 -5.44 2.67 2.73
C GLN A 50 -4.60 3.43 1.71
N LYS A 51 -4.11 4.62 2.07
CA LYS A 51 -3.22 5.42 1.21
C LYS A 51 -1.94 4.66 0.92
N TRP A 52 -1.31 4.06 1.94
CA TRP A 52 -0.10 3.26 1.76
C TRP A 52 -0.35 2.08 0.81
N PHE A 53 -1.40 1.29 1.04
CA PHE A 53 -1.76 0.14 0.18
C PHE A 53 -2.01 0.56 -1.27
N THR A 54 -2.67 1.70 -1.48
CA THR A 54 -2.94 2.24 -2.81
C THR A 54 -1.64 2.60 -3.54
N LEU A 55 -0.73 3.31 -2.87
CA LEU A 55 0.57 3.70 -3.42
C LEU A 55 1.43 2.48 -3.71
N ARG A 56 1.46 1.52 -2.78
CA ARG A 56 2.28 0.31 -2.90
C ARG A 56 1.79 -0.60 -4.01
N ASN A 57 0.47 -0.74 -4.15
CA ASN A 57 -0.13 -1.49 -5.24
C ASN A 57 0.18 -0.85 -6.60
N ALA A 58 0.16 0.49 -6.71
CA ALA A 58 0.54 1.16 -7.96
C ALA A 58 2.00 0.87 -8.35
N GLN A 59 2.93 0.88 -7.39
CA GLN A 59 4.34 0.53 -7.62
C GLN A 59 4.52 -0.94 -7.99
N TRP A 60 3.81 -1.84 -7.31
CA TRP A 60 3.84 -3.27 -7.63
C TRP A 60 3.32 -3.52 -9.05
N ARG A 61 2.16 -2.94 -9.43
CA ARG A 61 1.61 -3.04 -10.78
C ARG A 61 2.60 -2.57 -11.85
N GLN A 62 3.25 -1.43 -11.64
CA GLN A 62 4.29 -0.95 -12.57
C GLN A 62 5.46 -1.94 -12.68
N SER A 63 5.87 -2.57 -11.58
CA SER A 63 6.94 -3.57 -11.57
C SER A 63 6.57 -4.85 -12.31
N GLU A 64 5.28 -5.21 -12.31
CA GLU A 64 4.72 -6.33 -13.09
C GLU A 64 4.48 -5.96 -14.57
N GLY A 65 4.83 -4.74 -15.01
CA GLY A 65 4.55 -4.26 -16.36
C GLY A 65 3.07 -3.91 -16.61
N LEU A 66 2.27 -3.81 -15.55
CA LEU A 66 0.87 -3.41 -15.59
C LEU A 66 0.72 -1.88 -15.44
N PRO A 67 -0.34 -1.28 -16.01
CA PRO A 67 -0.63 0.13 -15.79
C PRO A 67 -0.90 0.39 -14.29
N ALA A 68 -0.39 1.52 -13.79
CA ALA A 68 -0.45 1.89 -12.37
C ALA A 68 -1.87 2.03 -11.82
N LYS A 69 -2.86 2.30 -12.68
CA LYS A 69 -4.29 2.31 -12.34
C LYS A 69 -4.99 1.10 -12.94
N GLN A 70 -5.77 0.41 -12.10
CA GLN A 70 -6.66 -0.66 -12.55
C GLN A 70 -7.69 -0.08 -13.55
N GLY A 71 -7.77 -0.67 -14.74
CA GLY A 71 -8.71 -0.23 -15.80
C GLY A 71 -8.15 0.79 -16.80
N SER A 72 -6.91 1.24 -16.65
CA SER A 72 -6.22 1.99 -17.72
C SER A 72 -5.73 1.01 -18.79
N VAL A 73 -6.65 0.45 -19.58
CA VAL A 73 -6.29 -0.25 -20.80
C VAL A 73 -5.62 0.78 -21.70
N LEU A 74 -4.40 0.50 -22.16
CA LEU A 74 -3.71 1.34 -23.14
C LEU A 74 -4.64 1.48 -24.36
N ASP A 75 -5.03 2.70 -24.70
CA ASP A 75 -5.57 3.04 -26.02
C ASP A 75 -4.46 2.89 -27.07
#